data_AF-A0A402D2Q3-F1
#
_entry.id   AF-A0A402D2Q3-F1
#
_cell.length_a   1.000
_cell.length_b   1.000
_cell.length_c   1.000
_cell.angle_alpha   90.00
_cell.angle_beta   90.00
_cell.angle_gamma   90.00
#
_symmetry.space_group_name_H-M   'P 1'
#
loop_
_entity.id
_entity.type
_entity.pdbx_description
1 polymer ?
#
loop_
_entity_poly.entity_id
_entity_poly.type
_entity_poly.pdbx_seq_one_letter_code
_entity_poly.pdbx_strand_id
1 'polypeptide(L)'
;MTPFLWRPGHGPDPPALERMQEAFPKPMRLMGEPWFMTENRKMYPELMTTLPKDLSPRDLIKYLDDITSGATSFGSLDGEWAEWFHYLLPRSILRHRLHGVFSDGLEEVLITALVTQYPGHIDGKYPGFDRDILTTLGQWIMAPDLWEGSNIRVGAFLHEIPYENYPWKWYEASSDLSATLFFCWKYLSPQEIDGWLESVFAIKDAHWCAQILVWLLGAQKVLSGEITQPVQFEEIEPNIDWFGSFYLKGHYEGDHRDPVIIPFLPQANIDAFQTALRKHVTEALFFEWLDAIAKVDYLQSELSTLPDSFAAAYLMR
;
A
#
# COMPACT_ATOMS: atom_id res chain seq x y z
N MET A 1 3.14 2.36 24.28
CA MET A 1 2.53 1.80 23.05
C MET A 1 3.46 0.72 22.51
N THR A 2 2.90 -0.35 21.96
CA THR A 2 3.69 -1.41 21.28
C THR A 2 4.25 -0.83 19.97
N PRO A 3 5.54 -1.00 19.66
CA PRO A 3 6.10 -0.49 18.41
C PRO A 3 5.41 -1.11 17.19
N PHE A 4 5.22 -0.34 16.13
CA PHE A 4 4.80 -0.87 14.84
C PHE A 4 6.01 -1.48 14.11
N LEU A 5 6.00 -2.80 13.94
CA LEU A 5 7.11 -3.53 13.31
C LEU A 5 6.52 -4.52 12.30
N TRP A 6 7.21 -4.68 11.19
CA TRP A 6 6.95 -5.76 10.25
C TRP A 6 7.67 -7.02 10.70
N ARG A 7 6.93 -8.12 10.75
CA ARG A 7 7.43 -9.43 11.13
C ARG A 7 6.78 -10.46 10.21
N PRO A 8 7.56 -11.23 9.44
CA PRO A 8 7.04 -12.33 8.65
C PRO A 8 6.06 -13.19 9.44
N GLY A 9 4.91 -13.47 8.82
CA GLY A 9 3.82 -14.23 9.40
C GLY A 9 3.02 -13.54 10.52
N HIS A 10 3.23 -12.25 10.79
CA HIS A 10 2.40 -11.46 11.70
C HIS A 10 1.54 -10.48 10.89
N GLY A 11 0.44 -11.01 10.36
CA GLY A 11 -0.52 -10.27 9.53
C GLY A 11 -1.50 -9.39 10.30
N PRO A 12 -2.62 -9.02 9.65
CA PRO A 12 -3.64 -8.15 10.21
C PRO A 12 -4.16 -8.59 11.59
N ASP A 13 -4.17 -7.66 12.56
CA ASP A 13 -4.63 -7.85 13.94
C ASP A 13 -6.15 -8.18 14.02
N PRO A 14 -6.55 -9.41 14.41
CA PRO A 14 -7.96 -9.80 14.39
C PRO A 14 -8.85 -8.97 15.33
N PRO A 15 -8.47 -8.70 16.60
CA PRO A 15 -9.19 -7.74 17.45
C PRO A 15 -9.41 -6.35 16.83
N ALA A 16 -8.45 -5.83 16.06
CA ALA A 16 -8.60 -4.54 15.37
C ALA A 16 -9.64 -4.63 14.24
N LEU A 17 -9.64 -5.73 13.49
CA LEU A 17 -10.67 -6.00 12.48
C LEU A 17 -12.07 -6.08 13.09
N GLU A 18 -12.22 -6.77 14.22
CA GLU A 18 -13.50 -6.87 14.93
C GLU A 18 -14.02 -5.49 15.35
N ARG A 19 -13.18 -4.65 15.97
CA ARG A 19 -13.54 -3.27 16.34
C ARG A 19 -13.96 -2.43 15.14
N MET A 20 -13.23 -2.51 14.02
CA MET A 20 -13.62 -1.80 12.80
C MET A 20 -14.95 -2.32 12.23
N GLN A 21 -15.20 -3.63 12.24
CA GLN A 21 -16.47 -4.19 11.77
C GLN A 21 -17.67 -3.74 12.61
N GLU A 22 -17.49 -3.63 13.93
CA GLU A 22 -18.48 -3.13 14.88
C GLU A 22 -18.74 -1.63 14.70
N ALA A 23 -17.69 -0.83 14.50
CA ALA A 23 -17.79 0.62 14.34
C ALA A 23 -18.46 1.03 13.01
N PHE A 24 -18.35 0.21 11.97
CA PHE A 24 -18.86 0.51 10.64
C PHE A 24 -19.94 -0.48 10.20
N PRO A 25 -21.20 -0.25 10.60
CA PRO A 25 -22.34 -1.03 10.14
C PRO A 25 -22.60 -0.80 8.65
N LYS A 26 -23.42 -1.66 8.07
CA LYS A 26 -23.82 -1.55 6.67
C LYS A 26 -24.56 -0.23 6.41
N PRO A 27 -24.17 0.57 5.39
CA PRO A 27 -24.90 1.77 5.03
C PRO A 27 -26.34 1.45 4.60
N MET A 28 -27.27 2.35 4.91
CA MET A 28 -28.68 2.20 4.50
C MET A 28 -28.92 2.69 3.07
N ARG A 29 -28.11 3.64 2.61
CA ARG A 29 -28.19 4.21 1.26
C ARG A 29 -27.40 3.35 0.27
N LEU A 30 -27.97 3.13 -0.91
CA LEU A 30 -27.26 2.47 -2.00
C LEU A 30 -26.05 3.30 -2.43
N MET A 31 -24.95 2.61 -2.74
CA MET A 31 -23.82 3.22 -3.44
C MET A 31 -24.13 3.36 -4.93
N GLY A 32 -23.81 4.51 -5.51
CA GLY A 32 -23.87 4.75 -6.95
C GLY A 32 -22.49 4.85 -7.59
N GLU A 33 -22.46 4.65 -8.91
CA GLU A 33 -21.26 4.85 -9.72
C GLU A 33 -20.88 6.35 -9.82
N PRO A 34 -19.59 6.68 -9.97
CA PRO A 34 -19.15 8.08 -10.04
C PRO A 34 -19.28 8.68 -11.46
N TRP A 35 -19.43 7.87 -12.51
CA TRP A 35 -19.25 8.32 -13.89
C TRP A 35 -20.37 9.19 -14.48
N PHE A 36 -21.54 9.26 -13.83
CA PHE A 36 -22.65 10.12 -14.24
C PHE A 36 -23.44 10.58 -13.03
N MET A 37 -23.12 11.74 -12.46
CA MET A 37 -23.80 12.31 -11.27
C MET A 37 -25.23 12.84 -11.53
N THR A 38 -26.02 12.07 -12.27
CA THR A 38 -27.44 12.34 -12.57
C THR A 38 -28.33 11.53 -11.63
N GLU A 39 -29.62 11.88 -11.53
CA GLU A 39 -30.61 11.10 -10.79
C GLU A 39 -30.74 9.64 -11.28
N ASN A 40 -30.28 9.35 -12.50
CA ASN A 40 -30.39 8.04 -13.15
C ASN A 40 -29.07 7.25 -13.17
N ARG A 41 -28.08 7.62 -12.35
CA ARG A 41 -26.80 6.91 -12.29
C ARG A 41 -26.99 5.44 -11.88
N LYS A 42 -26.11 4.55 -12.34
CA LYS A 42 -26.15 3.16 -11.91
C LYS A 42 -25.94 3.08 -10.40
N MET A 43 -26.83 2.35 -9.73
CA MET A 43 -26.69 2.00 -8.32
C MET A 43 -26.25 0.54 -8.19
N TYR A 44 -25.66 0.18 -7.05
CA TYR A 44 -25.17 -1.17 -6.75
C TYR A 44 -26.07 -1.90 -5.74
N PRO A 45 -27.27 -2.36 -6.13
CA PRO A 45 -28.19 -3.09 -5.23
C PRO A 45 -27.59 -4.38 -4.68
N GLU A 46 -26.64 -4.99 -5.38
CA GLU A 46 -25.94 -6.20 -4.95
C GLU A 46 -25.11 -5.99 -3.67
N LEU A 47 -24.62 -4.76 -3.41
CA LEU A 47 -23.99 -4.43 -2.13
C LEU A 47 -24.98 -4.51 -0.96
N MET A 48 -26.29 -4.39 -1.22
CA MET A 48 -27.34 -4.52 -0.20
C MET A 48 -27.75 -5.96 0.07
N THR A 49 -27.66 -6.85 -0.92
CA THR A 49 -28.12 -8.23 -0.81
C THR A 49 -27.00 -9.24 -0.55
N THR A 50 -25.76 -8.90 -0.90
CA THR A 50 -24.60 -9.79 -0.78
C THR A 50 -23.67 -9.32 0.34
N LEU A 51 -23.13 -10.26 1.13
CA LEU A 51 -22.10 -9.93 2.11
C LEU A 51 -20.76 -9.73 1.40
N PRO A 52 -19.88 -8.82 1.87
CA PRO A 52 -18.61 -8.56 1.18
C PRO A 52 -17.71 -9.79 1.03
N LYS A 53 -17.79 -10.76 1.95
CA LYS A 53 -17.09 -12.06 1.85
C LYS A 53 -17.56 -12.92 0.67
N ASP A 54 -18.78 -12.70 0.19
CA ASP A 54 -19.43 -13.51 -0.85
C ASP A 54 -19.41 -12.81 -2.22
N LEU A 55 -18.93 -11.57 -2.33
CA LEU A 55 -18.72 -10.87 -3.62
C LEU A 55 -17.65 -11.59 -4.46
N SER A 56 -17.49 -11.28 -5.74
CA SER A 56 -16.24 -11.66 -6.43
C SER A 56 -15.13 -10.66 -6.06
N PRO A 57 -13.84 -11.05 -6.09
CA PRO A 57 -12.74 -10.09 -5.89
C PRO A 57 -12.82 -8.92 -6.89
N ARG A 58 -13.13 -9.23 -8.16
CA ARG A 58 -13.34 -8.25 -9.24
C ARG A 58 -14.43 -7.23 -8.91
N ASP A 59 -15.57 -7.67 -8.37
CA ASP A 59 -16.64 -6.76 -7.99
C ASP A 59 -16.20 -5.85 -6.83
N LEU A 60 -15.51 -6.42 -5.84
CA LEU A 60 -15.02 -5.66 -4.69
C LEU A 60 -14.02 -4.58 -5.10
N ILE A 61 -13.07 -4.92 -5.97
CA ILE A 61 -12.13 -3.97 -6.57
C ILE A 61 -12.87 -2.89 -7.33
N LYS A 62 -13.83 -3.28 -8.17
CA LYS A 62 -14.65 -2.32 -8.92
C LYS A 62 -15.38 -1.34 -8.00
N TYR A 63 -15.96 -1.80 -6.89
CA TYR A 63 -16.65 -0.91 -5.95
C TYR A 63 -15.69 0.04 -5.24
N LEU A 64 -14.51 -0.45 -4.83
CA LEU A 64 -13.49 0.37 -4.19
C LEU A 64 -12.86 1.37 -5.16
N ASP A 65 -12.71 0.99 -6.42
CA ASP A 65 -12.27 1.86 -7.52
C ASP A 65 -13.30 2.97 -7.77
N ASP A 66 -14.60 2.64 -7.80
CA ASP A 66 -15.67 3.64 -7.92
C ASP A 66 -15.74 4.58 -6.71
N ILE A 67 -15.51 4.08 -5.49
CA ILE A 67 -15.37 4.90 -4.28
C ILE A 67 -14.20 5.89 -4.43
N THR A 68 -13.05 5.39 -4.88
CA THR A 68 -11.82 6.16 -5.07
C THR A 68 -12.01 7.23 -6.15
N SER A 69 -12.48 6.83 -7.33
CA SER A 69 -12.79 7.73 -8.44
C SER A 69 -13.86 8.75 -8.05
N GLY A 70 -14.92 8.33 -7.37
CA GLY A 70 -15.96 9.23 -6.87
C GLY A 70 -15.42 10.30 -5.93
N ALA A 71 -14.70 9.88 -4.89
CA ALA A 71 -14.10 10.79 -3.91
C ALA A 71 -13.12 11.78 -4.54
N THR A 72 -12.27 11.30 -5.47
CA THR A 72 -11.29 12.14 -6.17
C THR A 72 -11.90 13.11 -7.17
N SER A 73 -13.05 12.76 -7.76
CA SER A 73 -13.67 13.54 -8.84
C SER A 73 -14.74 14.49 -8.33
N PHE A 74 -15.46 14.12 -7.26
CA PHE A 74 -16.61 14.87 -6.76
C PHE A 74 -16.51 15.24 -5.27
N GLY A 75 -15.45 14.82 -4.57
CA GLY A 75 -15.27 15.09 -3.14
C GLY A 75 -16.16 14.19 -2.27
N SER A 76 -16.34 14.58 -1.00
CA SER A 76 -17.15 13.85 -0.02
C SER A 76 -18.65 14.12 -0.20
N LEU A 77 -19.24 13.69 -1.33
CA LEU A 77 -20.68 13.81 -1.58
C LEU A 77 -21.49 13.11 -0.48
N ASP A 78 -22.16 13.90 0.38
CA ASP A 78 -23.00 13.46 1.50
C ASP A 78 -22.45 12.31 2.36
N GLY A 79 -21.13 12.06 2.31
CA GLY A 79 -20.50 10.90 2.94
C GLY A 79 -20.78 9.53 2.30
N GLU A 80 -21.48 9.42 1.17
CA GLU A 80 -21.92 8.13 0.59
C GLU A 80 -20.76 7.14 0.37
N TRP A 81 -19.73 7.57 -0.37
CA TRP A 81 -18.57 6.71 -0.64
C TRP A 81 -17.73 6.45 0.60
N ALA A 82 -17.65 7.42 1.52
CA ALA A 82 -16.95 7.25 2.79
C ALA A 82 -17.63 6.17 3.65
N GLU A 83 -18.95 6.21 3.79
CA GLU A 83 -19.73 5.21 4.53
C GLU A 83 -19.54 3.81 3.96
N TRP A 84 -19.62 3.67 2.63
CA TRP A 84 -19.38 2.38 1.97
C TRP A 84 -17.93 1.91 2.09
N PHE A 85 -16.96 2.81 1.97
CA PHE A 85 -15.56 2.50 2.19
C PHE A 85 -15.33 1.94 3.60
N HIS A 86 -15.82 2.63 4.64
CA HIS A 86 -15.65 2.19 6.02
C HIS A 86 -16.32 0.85 6.31
N TYR A 87 -17.47 0.59 5.70
CA TYR A 87 -18.12 -0.71 5.80
C TYR A 87 -17.34 -1.82 5.09
N LEU A 88 -16.81 -1.56 3.88
CA LEU A 88 -16.10 -2.55 3.09
C LEU A 88 -14.70 -2.84 3.65
N LEU A 89 -13.95 -1.83 4.09
CA LEU A 89 -12.54 -1.92 4.51
C LEU A 89 -12.23 -3.14 5.39
N PRO A 90 -12.78 -3.29 6.62
CA PRO A 90 -12.40 -4.40 7.49
C PRO A 90 -12.91 -5.76 6.98
N ARG A 91 -13.95 -5.76 6.13
CA ARG A 91 -14.51 -6.98 5.55
C ARG A 91 -13.69 -7.46 4.35
N SER A 92 -13.13 -6.54 3.58
CA SER A 92 -12.17 -6.82 2.50
C SER A 92 -10.86 -7.38 3.04
N ILE A 93 -10.32 -6.79 4.13
CA ILE A 93 -9.11 -7.31 4.80
C ILE A 93 -9.33 -8.73 5.33
N LEU A 94 -10.48 -9.00 5.94
CA LEU A 94 -10.78 -10.34 6.45
C LEU A 94 -10.92 -11.38 5.32
N ARG A 95 -11.56 -11.00 4.21
CA ARG A 95 -11.77 -11.88 3.06
C ARG A 95 -10.45 -12.37 2.47
N HIS A 96 -9.47 -11.50 2.35
CA HIS A 96 -8.16 -11.84 1.83
C HIS A 96 -7.58 -13.10 2.50
N ARG A 97 -7.68 -13.18 3.83
CA ARG A 97 -7.19 -14.31 4.62
C ARG A 97 -7.87 -15.66 4.31
N LEU A 98 -9.06 -15.65 3.71
CA LEU A 98 -9.87 -16.85 3.52
C LEU A 98 -9.67 -17.49 2.14
N HIS A 99 -9.25 -16.73 1.14
CA HIS A 99 -9.24 -17.19 -0.24
C HIS A 99 -7.86 -17.44 -0.84
N GLY A 100 -6.76 -17.10 -0.16
CA GLY A 100 -5.41 -17.60 -0.44
C GLY A 100 -4.86 -17.31 -1.85
N VAL A 101 -5.55 -16.48 -2.64
CA VAL A 101 -5.14 -16.05 -3.97
C VAL A 101 -5.03 -14.53 -3.94
N PHE A 102 -3.80 -14.06 -3.77
CA PHE A 102 -3.38 -12.71 -4.11
C PHE A 102 -3.29 -12.68 -5.63
N SER A 103 -4.20 -12.01 -6.33
CA SER A 103 -4.02 -11.82 -7.78
C SER A 103 -4.73 -10.63 -8.43
N ASP A 104 -5.40 -9.76 -7.66
CA ASP A 104 -6.29 -8.78 -8.30
C ASP A 104 -6.03 -7.31 -7.87
N GLY A 105 -4.97 -7.02 -7.10
CA GLY A 105 -4.65 -5.65 -6.66
C GLY A 105 -5.62 -5.07 -5.61
N LEU A 106 -6.34 -5.93 -4.87
CA LEU A 106 -7.31 -5.49 -3.86
C LEU A 106 -6.66 -4.63 -2.76
N GLU A 107 -5.45 -4.97 -2.33
CA GLU A 107 -4.68 -4.20 -1.35
C GLU A 107 -4.37 -2.80 -1.88
N GLU A 108 -3.84 -2.72 -3.10
CA GLU A 108 -3.52 -1.49 -3.80
C GLU A 108 -4.73 -0.55 -3.87
N VAL A 109 -5.90 -1.08 -4.22
CA VAL A 109 -7.15 -0.31 -4.29
C VAL A 109 -7.62 0.10 -2.90
N LEU A 110 -7.51 -0.76 -1.88
CA LEU A 110 -7.88 -0.42 -0.50
C LEU A 110 -7.02 0.71 0.06
N ILE A 111 -5.70 0.64 -0.16
CA ILE A 111 -4.76 1.68 0.24
C ILE A 111 -5.08 2.97 -0.50
N THR A 112 -5.30 2.90 -1.81
CA THR A 112 -5.67 4.08 -2.61
C THR A 112 -6.97 4.69 -2.10
N ALA A 113 -8.02 3.90 -1.93
CA ALA A 113 -9.30 4.35 -1.39
C ALA A 113 -9.12 4.99 -0.01
N LEU A 114 -8.35 4.38 0.89
CA LEU A 114 -8.06 4.96 2.20
C LEU A 114 -7.37 6.33 2.06
N VAL A 115 -6.35 6.45 1.21
CA VAL A 115 -5.63 7.72 1.00
C VAL A 115 -6.57 8.79 0.45
N THR A 116 -7.51 8.43 -0.42
CA THR A 116 -8.51 9.40 -0.90
C THR A 116 -9.46 9.87 0.20
N GLN A 117 -9.81 9.01 1.16
CA GLN A 117 -10.65 9.40 2.29
C GLN A 117 -9.87 10.15 3.39
N TYR A 118 -8.56 9.93 3.49
CA TYR A 118 -7.70 10.42 4.56
C TYR A 118 -6.38 11.01 4.03
N PRO A 119 -6.45 12.07 3.22
CA PRO A 119 -5.29 12.60 2.49
C PRO A 119 -4.17 13.15 3.37
N GLY A 120 -4.49 13.68 4.55
CA GLY A 120 -3.51 14.23 5.48
C GLY A 120 -3.17 13.22 6.55
N HIS A 121 -4.15 12.91 7.39
CA HIS A 121 -4.04 11.98 8.52
C HIS A 121 -5.33 11.18 8.66
N ILE A 122 -5.25 10.04 9.35
CA ILE A 122 -6.43 9.22 9.64
C ILE A 122 -7.16 9.84 10.83
N ASP A 123 -8.23 10.58 10.53
CA ASP A 123 -9.13 11.08 11.56
C ASP A 123 -9.88 9.92 12.20
N GLY A 124 -9.65 9.74 13.50
CA GLY A 124 -10.22 8.65 14.27
C GLY A 124 -11.75 8.69 14.27
N LYS A 125 -12.39 7.78 13.53
CA LYS A 125 -13.84 7.55 13.60
C LYS A 125 -14.28 7.00 14.97
N TYR A 126 -13.32 6.44 15.71
CA TYR A 126 -13.38 6.08 17.11
C TYR A 126 -11.94 6.11 17.69
N PRO A 127 -11.77 6.13 19.03
CA PRO A 127 -10.45 6.12 19.64
C PRO A 127 -9.60 4.92 19.23
N GLY A 128 -8.45 5.17 18.58
CA GLY A 128 -7.51 4.12 18.12
C GLY A 128 -7.77 3.59 16.71
N PHE A 129 -8.70 4.18 15.95
CA PHE A 129 -8.98 3.77 14.57
C PHE A 129 -7.76 3.87 13.64
N ASP A 130 -6.96 4.92 13.76
CA ASP A 130 -5.67 5.09 13.08
C ASP A 130 -4.75 3.90 13.33
N ARG A 131 -4.66 3.48 14.59
CA ARG A 131 -3.83 2.34 14.97
C ARG A 131 -4.41 1.04 14.42
N ASP A 132 -5.71 0.85 14.48
CA ASP A 132 -6.40 -0.33 13.96
C ASP A 132 -6.19 -0.48 12.46
N ILE A 133 -6.18 0.62 11.68
CA ILE A 133 -5.83 0.58 10.25
C ILE A 133 -4.37 0.16 10.07
N LEU A 134 -3.43 0.77 10.80
CA LEU A 134 -2.01 0.42 10.69
C LEU A 134 -1.77 -1.06 11.01
N THR A 135 -2.30 -1.56 12.13
CA THR A 135 -2.11 -2.96 12.54
C THR A 135 -2.94 -3.97 11.74
N THR A 136 -3.75 -3.50 10.80
CA THR A 136 -4.47 -4.37 9.86
C THR A 136 -3.94 -4.20 8.44
N LEU A 137 -4.34 -3.14 7.74
CA LEU A 137 -3.92 -2.86 6.38
C LEU A 137 -2.40 -2.69 6.25
N GLY A 138 -1.76 -2.00 7.21
CA GLY A 138 -0.30 -1.83 7.20
C GLY A 138 0.50 -3.09 7.50
N GLN A 139 -0.14 -4.16 7.97
CA GLN A 139 0.49 -5.46 8.22
C GLN A 139 0.02 -6.53 7.23
N TRP A 140 -0.71 -6.13 6.17
CA TRP A 140 -1.31 -7.07 5.24
C TRP A 140 -0.27 -7.97 4.57
N ILE A 141 0.78 -7.41 3.98
CA ILE A 141 1.86 -8.20 3.35
C ILE A 141 2.69 -9.05 4.34
N MET A 142 2.46 -8.91 5.66
CA MET A 142 3.08 -9.74 6.68
C MET A 142 2.22 -10.96 7.05
N ALA A 143 1.11 -11.21 6.35
CA ALA A 143 0.18 -12.28 6.68
C ALA A 143 0.79 -13.70 6.57
N PRO A 144 0.46 -14.63 7.49
CA PRO A 144 1.05 -15.98 7.54
C PRO A 144 1.01 -16.79 6.24
N ASP A 145 0.02 -16.55 5.39
CA ASP A 145 -0.18 -17.22 4.11
C ASP A 145 0.80 -16.75 3.01
N LEU A 146 1.43 -15.60 3.21
CA LEU A 146 2.43 -15.03 2.31
C LEU A 146 3.86 -15.47 2.62
N TRP A 147 4.06 -16.03 3.81
CA TRP A 147 5.38 -16.40 4.31
C TRP A 147 5.46 -17.91 4.59
N GLU A 148 6.64 -18.47 4.39
CA GLU A 148 7.03 -19.79 4.86
C GLU A 148 8.15 -19.61 5.90
N GLY A 149 7.75 -19.48 7.17
CA GLY A 149 8.65 -19.05 8.25
C GLY A 149 9.07 -17.60 8.05
N SER A 150 10.37 -17.38 7.82
CA SER A 150 10.95 -16.06 7.54
C SER A 150 11.13 -15.77 6.05
N ASN A 151 10.79 -16.72 5.18
CA ASN A 151 10.98 -16.61 3.74
C ASN A 151 9.65 -16.30 3.05
N ILE A 152 9.73 -15.64 1.91
CA ILE A 152 8.56 -15.36 1.09
C ILE A 152 8.09 -16.65 0.44
N ARG A 153 6.78 -16.89 0.46
CA ARG A 153 6.17 -17.91 -0.38
C ARG A 153 6.11 -17.35 -1.82
N VAL A 154 7.11 -17.66 -2.62
CA VAL A 154 7.18 -17.20 -4.02
C VAL A 154 5.90 -17.56 -4.76
N GLY A 155 5.32 -16.59 -5.46
CA GLY A 155 4.02 -16.70 -6.14
C GLY A 155 2.81 -16.39 -5.25
N ALA A 156 2.99 -16.14 -3.94
CA ALA A 156 1.91 -15.68 -3.07
C ALA A 156 1.77 -14.15 -3.07
N PHE A 157 2.86 -13.39 -3.18
CA PHE A 157 2.89 -11.93 -3.33
C PHE A 157 4.24 -11.51 -3.93
N LEU A 158 4.43 -10.23 -4.24
CA LEU A 158 5.58 -9.70 -4.99
C LEU A 158 5.62 -10.11 -6.46
N HIS A 159 4.47 -10.26 -7.10
CA HIS A 159 4.38 -10.67 -8.51
C HIS A 159 3.88 -9.51 -9.38
N GLU A 160 4.53 -9.28 -10.53
CA GLU A 160 3.79 -9.01 -11.75
C GLU A 160 3.53 -10.37 -12.40
N ILE A 161 2.27 -10.68 -12.71
CA ILE A 161 1.88 -12.00 -13.24
C ILE A 161 2.74 -12.33 -14.48
N PRO A 162 3.55 -13.42 -14.46
CA PRO A 162 4.24 -13.84 -15.66
C PRO A 162 3.19 -14.35 -16.64
N TYR A 163 2.91 -13.58 -17.69
CA TYR A 163 2.09 -14.04 -18.82
C TYR A 163 2.82 -15.14 -19.58
N GLU A 164 2.75 -16.40 -19.12
CA GLU A 164 3.28 -17.68 -19.67
C GLU A 164 4.70 -17.71 -20.31
N ASN A 165 5.40 -16.58 -20.50
CA ASN A 165 6.65 -16.41 -21.23
C ASN A 165 7.42 -15.12 -20.84
N TYR A 166 6.94 -14.33 -19.89
CA TYR A 166 7.62 -13.12 -19.42
C TYR A 166 8.36 -13.38 -18.11
N PRO A 167 9.55 -12.78 -17.90
CA PRO A 167 10.25 -12.84 -16.62
C PRO A 167 9.37 -12.24 -15.52
N TRP A 168 9.68 -12.57 -14.27
CA TRP A 168 8.94 -12.09 -13.10
C TRP A 168 9.13 -10.59 -12.83
N LYS A 169 10.03 -9.94 -13.59
CA LYS A 169 10.35 -8.52 -13.55
C LYS A 169 10.82 -8.08 -12.16
N TRP A 170 11.75 -8.83 -11.59
CA TRP A 170 12.34 -8.47 -10.29
C TRP A 170 13.13 -7.15 -10.32
N TYR A 171 13.30 -6.56 -11.50
CA TYR A 171 13.86 -5.22 -11.71
C TYR A 171 12.85 -4.09 -11.50
N GLU A 172 11.56 -4.39 -11.33
CA GLU A 172 10.48 -3.47 -10.93
C GLU A 172 10.05 -3.81 -9.49
N ALA A 173 9.62 -2.80 -8.72
CA ALA A 173 9.09 -3.06 -7.38
C ALA A 173 7.63 -3.49 -7.50
N SER A 174 7.26 -4.56 -6.79
CA SER A 174 5.88 -5.03 -6.73
C SER A 174 4.94 -3.94 -6.26
N SER A 175 3.80 -3.80 -6.95
CA SER A 175 2.79 -2.81 -6.66
C SER A 175 2.19 -2.94 -5.25
N ASP A 176 1.91 -4.16 -4.78
CA ASP A 176 1.46 -4.42 -3.40
C ASP A 176 2.48 -3.94 -2.35
N LEU A 177 3.76 -4.25 -2.58
CA LEU A 177 4.85 -3.80 -1.70
C LEU A 177 4.96 -2.28 -1.69
N SER A 178 4.93 -1.66 -2.88
CA SER A 178 5.01 -0.22 -3.05
C SER A 178 3.87 0.48 -2.34
N ALA A 179 2.63 0.07 -2.59
CA ALA A 179 1.45 0.61 -1.94
C ALA A 179 1.56 0.52 -0.40
N THR A 180 2.00 -0.62 0.13
CA THR A 180 2.09 -0.84 1.58
C THR A 180 3.23 -0.06 2.24
N LEU A 181 4.40 0.00 1.60
CA LEU A 181 5.53 0.81 2.07
C LEU A 181 5.15 2.30 2.11
N PHE A 182 4.53 2.81 1.06
CA PHE A 182 4.06 4.20 1.03
C PHE A 182 2.92 4.44 2.03
N PHE A 183 2.00 3.51 2.21
CA PHE A 183 0.96 3.58 3.24
C PHE A 183 1.58 3.72 4.64
N CYS A 184 2.51 2.84 5.00
CA CYS A 184 3.17 2.90 6.30
C CYS A 184 4.01 4.18 6.45
N TRP A 185 4.78 4.55 5.43
CA TRP A 185 5.58 5.78 5.45
C TRP A 185 4.69 7.03 5.60
N LYS A 186 3.52 7.06 4.98
CA LYS A 186 2.57 8.16 5.07
C LYS A 186 1.94 8.31 6.45
N TYR A 187 1.51 7.21 7.07
CA TYR A 187 0.64 7.26 8.25
C TYR A 187 1.30 6.90 9.57
N LEU A 188 2.50 6.32 9.56
CA LEU A 188 3.26 6.17 10.81
C LEU A 188 3.65 7.53 11.38
N SER A 189 3.70 7.61 12.71
CA SER A 189 4.30 8.78 13.35
C SER A 189 5.79 8.87 13.01
N PRO A 190 6.38 10.07 12.91
CA PRO A 190 7.81 10.22 12.66
C PRO A 190 8.71 9.43 13.62
N GLN A 191 8.25 9.22 14.85
CA GLN A 191 8.97 8.49 15.89
C GLN A 191 8.94 6.96 15.68
N GLU A 192 7.97 6.42 14.95
CA GLU A 192 7.86 4.99 14.66
C GLU A 192 8.63 4.57 13.41
N ILE A 193 8.93 5.50 12.49
CA ILE A 193 9.55 5.21 11.20
C ILE A 193 10.93 4.52 11.36
N ASP A 194 11.74 4.93 12.32
CA ASP A 194 13.07 4.32 12.55
C ASP A 194 12.98 2.83 12.90
N GLY A 195 12.14 2.48 13.89
CA GLY A 195 11.96 1.09 14.31
C GLY A 195 11.24 0.24 13.26
N TRP A 196 10.28 0.83 12.55
CA TRP A 196 9.62 0.16 11.42
C TRP A 196 10.62 -0.14 10.30
N LEU A 197 11.42 0.83 9.86
CA LEU A 197 12.39 0.64 8.79
C LEU A 197 13.52 -0.34 9.18
N GLU A 198 13.96 -0.32 10.43
CA GLU A 198 14.85 -1.34 10.98
C GLU A 198 14.24 -2.75 10.81
N SER A 199 12.95 -2.92 11.11
CA SER A 199 12.27 -4.22 10.95
C SER A 199 12.11 -4.63 9.49
N VAL A 200 11.92 -3.69 8.57
CA VAL A 200 11.92 -3.93 7.11
C VAL A 200 13.25 -4.52 6.65
N PHE A 201 14.38 -3.93 7.11
CA PHE A 201 15.73 -4.36 6.72
C PHE A 201 16.23 -5.61 7.45
N ALA A 202 15.59 -5.98 8.57
CA ALA A 202 15.91 -7.18 9.32
C ALA A 202 15.45 -8.47 8.63
N ILE A 203 14.52 -8.40 7.67
CA ILE A 203 14.06 -9.56 6.89
C ILE A 203 15.16 -9.95 5.89
N LYS A 204 15.62 -11.21 5.97
CA LYS A 204 16.79 -11.72 5.22
C LYS A 204 16.44 -12.61 4.01
N ASP A 205 15.16 -12.66 3.65
CA ASP A 205 14.69 -13.35 2.46
C ASP A 205 15.27 -12.71 1.19
N ALA A 206 15.68 -13.52 0.21
CA ALA A 206 16.37 -13.02 -0.99
C ALA A 206 15.46 -12.16 -1.89
N HIS A 207 14.20 -12.56 -2.05
CA HIS A 207 13.19 -11.84 -2.84
C HIS A 207 12.81 -10.53 -2.17
N TRP A 208 12.68 -10.55 -0.84
CA TRP A 208 12.46 -9.34 -0.05
C TRP A 208 13.62 -8.35 -0.21
N CYS A 209 14.86 -8.79 -0.01
CA CYS A 209 16.05 -7.93 -0.15
C CYS A 209 16.13 -7.31 -1.56
N ALA A 210 15.87 -8.11 -2.60
CA ALA A 210 15.82 -7.64 -3.98
C ALA A 210 14.78 -6.52 -4.15
N GLN A 211 13.55 -6.75 -3.68
CA GLN A 211 12.44 -5.83 -3.86
C GLN A 211 12.58 -4.54 -3.03
N ILE A 212 13.13 -4.62 -1.81
CA ILE A 212 13.45 -3.42 -1.03
C ILE A 212 14.55 -2.59 -1.70
N LEU A 213 15.59 -3.23 -2.25
CA LEU A 213 16.64 -2.54 -3.00
C LEU A 213 16.07 -1.79 -4.20
N VAL A 214 15.24 -2.46 -5.01
CA VAL A 214 14.59 -1.91 -6.20
C VAL A 214 13.65 -0.77 -5.83
N TRP A 215 12.81 -0.97 -4.81
CA TRP A 215 11.87 0.05 -4.34
C TRP A 215 12.60 1.31 -3.84
N LEU A 216 13.68 1.16 -3.07
CA LEU A 216 14.48 2.30 -2.60
C LEU A 216 15.07 3.09 -3.76
N LEU A 217 15.58 2.41 -4.80
CA LEU A 217 16.06 3.09 -6.02
C LEU A 217 14.97 3.94 -6.68
N GLY A 218 13.77 3.38 -6.90
CA GLY A 218 12.65 4.13 -7.47
C GLY A 218 12.18 5.28 -6.56
N ALA A 219 12.17 5.06 -5.25
CA ALA A 219 11.76 6.06 -4.27
C ALA A 219 12.72 7.27 -4.14
N GLN A 220 13.88 7.27 -4.81
CA GLN A 220 14.83 8.39 -4.72
C GLN A 220 14.24 9.73 -5.16
N LYS A 221 13.45 9.74 -6.24
CA LYS A 221 12.81 10.97 -6.72
C LYS A 221 11.78 11.52 -5.72
N VAL A 222 11.17 10.63 -4.93
CA VAL A 222 10.29 11.03 -3.83
C VAL A 222 11.11 11.58 -2.67
N LEU A 223 12.22 10.92 -2.31
CA LEU A 223 13.14 11.35 -1.25
C LEU A 223 13.82 12.69 -1.55
N SER A 224 14.12 12.98 -2.83
CA SER A 224 14.72 14.25 -3.25
C SER A 224 13.70 15.39 -3.35
N GLY A 225 12.40 15.08 -3.32
CA GLY A 225 11.32 16.03 -3.55
C GLY A 225 11.09 16.38 -5.03
N GLU A 226 11.74 15.67 -5.97
CA GLU A 226 11.46 15.79 -7.41
C GLU A 226 10.02 15.36 -7.72
N ILE A 227 9.56 14.33 -7.02
CA ILE A 227 8.18 13.82 -7.09
C ILE A 227 7.50 14.01 -5.75
N THR A 228 6.28 14.54 -5.78
CA THR A 228 5.50 14.87 -4.58
C THR A 228 4.13 14.19 -4.52
N GLN A 229 3.69 13.59 -5.62
CA GLN A 229 2.39 12.93 -5.75
C GLN A 229 2.51 11.58 -6.49
N PRO A 230 1.75 10.54 -6.09
CA PRO A 230 1.80 9.22 -6.73
C PRO A 230 1.38 9.19 -8.20
N VAL A 231 0.55 10.14 -8.66
CA VAL A 231 0.22 10.28 -10.10
C VAL A 231 1.45 10.49 -10.99
N GLN A 232 2.59 10.87 -10.41
CA GLN A 232 3.85 11.09 -11.14
C GLN A 232 4.74 9.83 -11.17
N PHE A 233 4.30 8.70 -10.61
CA PHE A 233 5.12 7.49 -10.50
C PHE A 233 5.34 6.76 -11.83
N GLU A 234 4.46 6.94 -12.81
CA GLU A 234 4.57 6.34 -14.16
C GLU A 234 5.89 6.70 -14.89
N GLU A 235 6.59 7.76 -14.47
CA GLU A 235 7.87 8.21 -15.05
C GLU A 235 9.11 7.78 -14.22
N ILE A 236 8.94 6.89 -13.23
CA ILE A 236 10.02 6.44 -12.35
C ILE A 236 10.58 5.10 -12.83
N GLU A 237 11.91 5.02 -12.83
CA GLU A 237 12.66 3.80 -13.11
C GLU A 237 13.68 3.56 -11.97
N PRO A 238 13.66 2.40 -11.27
CA PRO A 238 12.66 1.34 -11.37
C PRO A 238 11.23 1.76 -11.00
N ASN A 239 10.23 1.15 -11.63
CA ASN A 239 8.83 1.41 -11.31
C ASN A 239 8.51 1.06 -9.84
N ILE A 240 7.76 1.95 -9.19
CA ILE A 240 7.26 1.86 -7.81
C ILE A 240 5.78 2.27 -7.72
N ASP A 241 5.08 2.29 -8.85
CA ASP A 241 3.65 2.57 -8.91
C ASP A 241 2.81 1.38 -8.38
N TRP A 242 1.52 1.65 -8.25
CA TRP A 242 0.51 0.63 -7.95
C TRP A 242 -0.81 1.03 -8.58
N PHE A 243 -1.70 0.07 -8.75
CA PHE A 243 -3.04 0.29 -9.25
C PHE A 243 -3.81 1.30 -8.39
N GLY A 244 -4.14 2.42 -9.02
CA GLY A 244 -4.86 3.53 -8.39
C GLY A 244 -3.97 4.67 -7.90
N SER A 245 -2.64 4.54 -7.95
CA SER A 245 -1.72 5.66 -7.65
C SER A 245 -2.03 6.91 -8.51
N PHE A 246 -2.47 6.72 -9.75
CA PHE A 246 -2.90 7.79 -10.67
C PHE A 246 -4.12 8.59 -10.21
N TYR A 247 -4.93 8.06 -9.28
CA TYR A 247 -6.00 8.83 -8.63
C TYR A 247 -5.45 9.86 -7.64
N LEU A 248 -4.24 9.65 -7.12
CA LEU A 248 -3.63 10.41 -6.04
C LEU A 248 -2.81 11.58 -6.58
N LYS A 249 -3.52 12.66 -6.89
CA LYS A 249 -2.99 13.92 -7.47
C LYS A 249 -2.98 15.10 -6.48
N GLY A 250 -3.11 14.84 -5.18
CA GLY A 250 -3.05 15.85 -4.11
C GLY A 250 -4.36 16.62 -3.82
N HIS A 251 -5.52 16.18 -4.32
CA HIS A 251 -6.82 16.88 -4.16
C HIS A 251 -7.74 16.23 -3.13
N TYR A 252 -7.87 16.72 -1.88
CA TYR A 252 -8.79 16.05 -0.94
C TYR A 252 -9.40 16.85 0.22
N GLU A 253 -9.38 18.19 0.21
CA GLU A 253 -10.30 18.98 1.07
C GLU A 253 -10.73 20.26 0.33
N GLY A 254 -12.05 20.54 0.25
CA GLY A 254 -12.61 21.80 -0.27
C GLY A 254 -13.56 21.71 -1.47
N ASP A 255 -14.16 22.85 -1.84
CA ASP A 255 -14.87 23.06 -3.11
C ASP A 255 -13.84 22.97 -4.26
N HIS A 256 -14.14 22.19 -5.30
CA HIS A 256 -13.29 21.98 -6.49
C HIS A 256 -12.80 23.26 -7.17
N ARG A 257 -13.37 24.41 -6.79
CA ARG A 257 -13.01 25.74 -7.29
C ARG A 257 -11.67 26.25 -6.77
N ASP A 258 -11.25 25.88 -5.56
CA ASP A 258 -10.00 26.36 -4.92
C ASP A 258 -9.26 25.20 -4.20
N PRO A 259 -8.66 24.25 -4.95
CA PRO A 259 -8.07 23.06 -4.34
C PRO A 259 -6.79 23.39 -3.55
N VAL A 260 -6.74 22.93 -2.30
CA VAL A 260 -5.50 22.88 -1.52
C VAL A 260 -4.78 21.58 -1.84
N ILE A 261 -3.55 21.70 -2.36
CA ILE A 261 -2.71 20.53 -2.64
C ILE A 261 -2.12 20.03 -1.33
N ILE A 262 -2.56 18.86 -0.88
CA ILE A 262 -1.98 18.18 0.28
C ILE A 262 -0.81 17.31 -0.23
N PRO A 263 0.43 17.50 0.27
CA PRO A 263 1.55 16.63 -0.07
C PRO A 263 1.23 15.17 0.24
N PHE A 264 1.58 14.24 -0.65
CA PHE A 264 1.32 12.82 -0.41
C PHE A 264 2.03 12.30 0.84
N LEU A 265 3.31 12.67 1.03
CA LEU A 265 4.05 12.37 2.25
C LEU A 265 4.24 13.65 3.08
N PRO A 266 3.92 13.63 4.39
CA PRO A 266 4.27 14.73 5.28
C PRO A 266 5.79 14.94 5.33
N GLN A 267 6.25 16.20 5.33
CA GLN A 267 7.69 16.50 5.37
C GLN A 267 8.40 15.86 6.57
N ALA A 268 7.75 15.88 7.74
CA ALA A 268 8.30 15.24 8.95
C ALA A 268 8.54 13.73 8.76
N ASN A 269 7.71 13.06 7.96
CA ASN A 269 7.86 11.64 7.66
C ASN A 269 8.98 11.41 6.64
N ILE A 270 9.15 12.30 5.66
CA ILE A 270 10.29 12.27 4.73
C ILE A 270 11.60 12.41 5.50
N ASP A 271 11.70 13.41 6.39
CA ASP A 271 12.91 13.69 7.18
C ASP A 271 13.27 12.52 8.12
N ALA A 272 12.26 11.94 8.76
CA ALA A 272 12.41 10.77 9.63
C ALA A 272 12.89 9.54 8.83
N PHE A 273 12.30 9.30 7.65
CA PHE A 273 12.68 8.19 6.78
C PHE A 273 14.10 8.34 6.25
N GLN A 274 14.48 9.52 5.76
CA GLN A 274 15.85 9.80 5.33
C GLN A 274 16.86 9.61 6.48
N THR A 275 16.49 9.99 7.70
CA THR A 275 17.35 9.81 8.88
C THR A 275 17.51 8.34 9.23
N ALA A 276 16.42 7.57 9.21
CA ALA A 276 16.46 6.13 9.42
C ALA A 276 17.25 5.41 8.31
N LEU A 277 17.07 5.81 7.05
CA LEU A 277 17.86 5.28 5.93
C LEU A 277 19.36 5.46 6.14
N ARG A 278 19.80 6.70 6.44
CA ARG A 278 21.23 6.97 6.70
C ARG A 278 21.80 6.17 7.87
N LYS A 279 20.96 5.83 8.85
CA LYS A 279 21.35 5.05 10.01
C LYS A 279 21.51 3.56 9.69
N HIS A 280 20.59 2.98 8.91
CA HIS A 280 20.49 1.53 8.74
C HIS A 280 21.04 1.00 7.42
N VAL A 281 21.00 1.80 6.35
CA VAL A 281 21.58 1.43 5.05
C VAL A 281 23.10 1.60 5.14
N THR A 282 23.77 0.50 5.51
CA THR A 282 25.22 0.43 5.67
C THR A 282 25.82 -0.47 4.59
N GLU A 283 27.14 -0.35 4.38
CA GLU A 283 27.89 -1.24 3.49
C GLU A 283 27.74 -2.71 3.92
N ALA A 284 27.74 -2.99 5.23
CA ALA A 284 27.51 -4.33 5.76
C ALA A 284 26.12 -4.88 5.39
N LEU A 285 25.06 -4.09 5.59
CA LEU A 285 23.70 -4.49 5.21
C LEU A 285 23.60 -4.74 3.70
N PHE A 286 24.22 -3.87 2.89
CA PHE A 286 24.22 -4.02 1.43
C PHE A 286 24.89 -5.32 0.98
N PHE A 287 26.06 -5.66 1.53
CA PHE A 287 26.71 -6.93 1.21
C PHE A 287 25.91 -8.14 1.71
N GLU A 288 25.25 -8.06 2.87
CA GLU A 288 24.33 -9.11 3.32
C GLU A 288 23.17 -9.33 2.33
N TRP A 289 22.62 -8.25 1.77
CA TRP A 289 21.59 -8.35 0.72
C TRP A 289 22.11 -8.99 -0.55
N LEU A 290 23.30 -8.59 -1.01
CA LEU A 290 23.95 -9.20 -2.18
C LEU A 290 24.18 -10.71 -1.98
N ASP A 291 24.66 -11.11 -0.80
CA ASP A 291 24.87 -12.52 -0.46
C ASP A 291 23.57 -13.31 -0.40
N ALA A 292 22.46 -12.69 0.02
CA ALA A 292 21.14 -13.30 -0.01
C ALA A 292 20.63 -13.47 -1.45
N ILE A 293 20.71 -12.41 -2.25
CA ILE A 293 20.26 -12.36 -3.65
C ILE A 293 21.04 -13.36 -4.51
N ALA A 294 22.37 -13.46 -4.34
CA ALA A 294 23.23 -14.36 -5.11
C ALA A 294 22.93 -15.85 -4.92
N LYS A 295 22.08 -16.22 -3.95
CA LYS A 295 21.60 -17.61 -3.77
C LYS A 295 20.46 -17.98 -4.72
N VAL A 296 19.92 -17.02 -5.48
CA VAL A 296 18.79 -17.20 -6.39
C VAL A 296 19.17 -16.68 -7.78
N ASP A 297 19.55 -17.59 -8.68
CA ASP A 297 20.14 -17.28 -9.99
C ASP A 297 19.35 -16.24 -10.82
N TYR A 298 18.02 -16.34 -10.85
CA TYR A 298 17.21 -15.42 -11.64
C TYR A 298 17.16 -14.01 -11.05
N LEU A 299 17.24 -13.85 -9.72
CA LEU A 299 17.29 -12.52 -9.10
C LEU A 299 18.59 -11.82 -9.50
N GLN A 300 19.72 -12.55 -9.46
CA GLN A 300 21.00 -12.01 -9.89
C GLN A 300 20.96 -11.60 -11.37
N SER A 301 20.35 -12.42 -12.23
CA SER A 301 20.23 -12.12 -13.66
C SER A 301 19.31 -10.94 -13.95
N GLU A 302 18.15 -10.87 -13.29
CA GLU A 302 17.14 -9.84 -13.57
C GLU A 302 17.52 -8.48 -12.98
N LEU A 303 18.14 -8.43 -11.80
CA LEU A 303 18.56 -7.17 -11.18
C LEU A 303 19.73 -6.50 -11.93
N SER A 304 20.56 -7.27 -12.62
CA SER A 304 21.63 -6.75 -13.49
C SER A 304 22.47 -5.67 -12.78
N THR A 305 22.42 -4.41 -13.23
CA THR A 305 23.20 -3.29 -12.71
C THR A 305 22.53 -2.52 -11.56
N LEU A 306 21.30 -2.89 -11.16
CA LEU A 306 20.58 -2.17 -10.10
C LEU A 306 21.33 -2.14 -8.76
N PRO A 307 22.02 -3.21 -8.31
CA PRO A 307 22.79 -3.14 -7.08
C PRO A 307 23.94 -2.12 -7.12
N ASP A 308 24.60 -1.94 -8.28
CA ASP A 308 25.64 -0.91 -8.46
C ASP A 308 25.04 0.49 -8.37
N SER A 309 23.88 0.71 -9.01
CA SER A 309 23.12 1.96 -8.89
C SER A 309 22.72 2.25 -7.45
N PHE A 310 22.34 1.23 -6.69
CA PHE A 310 21.98 1.37 -5.28
C PHE A 310 23.20 1.80 -4.44
N ALA A 311 24.34 1.14 -4.62
CA ALA A 311 25.57 1.49 -3.93
C ALA A 311 26.01 2.93 -4.23
N ALA A 312 25.96 3.33 -5.51
CA ALA A 312 26.29 4.70 -5.93
C ALA A 312 25.38 5.74 -5.27
N ALA A 313 24.09 5.43 -5.12
CA ALA A 313 23.14 6.39 -4.59
C ALA A 313 23.15 6.50 -3.07
N TYR A 314 23.38 5.40 -2.34
CA TYR A 314 23.21 5.33 -0.89
C TYR A 314 24.49 5.15 -0.09
N LEU A 315 25.56 4.59 -0.66
CA LEU A 315 26.78 4.24 0.08
C LEU A 315 27.98 5.15 -0.26
N MET A 316 28.00 5.76 -1.44
CA MET A 316 29.14 6.58 -1.92
C MET A 316 29.05 8.08 -1.55
N ARG A 317 28.33 8.44 -0.48
CA ARG A 317 28.10 9.85 -0.09
C ARG A 317 28.96 10.34 1.06
#